data_AF-A0A4Y4E2V7-F1
#
_entry.id   AF-A0A4Y4E2V7-F1
#
_cell.length_a   1.000
_cell.length_b   1.000
_cell.length_c   1.000
_cell.angle_alpha   90.00
_cell.angle_beta   90.00
_cell.angle_gamma   90.00
#
_symmetry.space_group_name_H-M   'P 1'
#
loop_
_entity.id
_entity.type
_entity.pdbx_description
1 polymer ?
#
loop_
_entity_poly.entity_id
_entity_poly.type
_entity_poly.pdbx_seq_one_letter_code
_entity_poly.pdbx_strand_id
1 'polypeptide(L)'
;MNRIYALATSVLPNPTPEPPPGVDGIETLLNYLAWGVIILGLAGFLSSAGYLAFAAFTGREIQGFKGLAISILVCILASAAGTILLVFV
;
A
#
# COMPACT_ATOMS: atom_id res chain seq x y z
N MET A 1 -3.58 14.49 43.77
CA MET A 1 -3.64 15.13 42.44
C MET A 1 -4.09 14.08 41.43
N ASN A 2 -5.39 13.92 41.15
CA ASN A 2 -5.86 13.03 40.06
C ASN A 2 -7.14 13.52 39.38
N ARG A 3 -7.73 14.59 39.90
CA ARG A 3 -8.99 15.16 39.41
C ARG A 3 -8.78 16.40 38.53
N ILE A 4 -7.62 17.04 38.63
CA ILE A 4 -7.29 18.26 37.88
C ILE A 4 -6.93 17.91 36.42
N TYR A 5 -6.26 16.78 36.20
CA TYR A 5 -5.89 16.30 34.85
C TYR A 5 -7.11 15.83 34.05
N ALA A 6 -8.07 15.19 34.72
CA ALA A 6 -9.31 14.73 34.10
C ALA A 6 -10.21 15.90 33.66
N LEU A 7 -10.16 17.04 34.36
CA LEU A 7 -10.85 18.25 33.95
C LEU A 7 -10.14 18.94 32.78
N ALA A 8 -8.80 18.95 32.76
CA ALA A 8 -8.02 19.56 31.68
C ALA A 8 -8.23 18.90 30.31
N THR A 9 -8.40 17.57 30.26
CA THR A 9 -8.69 16.84 29.01
C THR A 9 -10.15 16.96 28.55
N SER A 10 -11.07 17.34 29.45
CA SER A 10 -12.50 17.50 29.13
C SER A 10 -12.88 18.87 28.56
N VAL A 11 -11.97 19.86 28.63
CA VAL A 11 -12.18 21.24 28.19
C VAL A 11 -11.51 21.55 26.85
N LEU A 12 -10.64 20.65 26.36
CA LEU A 12 -10.08 20.75 25.02
C LEU A 12 -11.09 20.15 24.04
N PRO A 13 -11.71 20.96 23.15
CA PRO A 13 -12.42 20.39 22.01
C PRO A 13 -11.37 19.60 21.25
N ASN A 14 -11.55 18.28 21.14
CA ASN A 14 -10.80 17.48 20.20
C ASN A 14 -11.43 17.77 18.83
N PRO A 15 -10.84 18.62 17.98
CA PRO A 15 -11.34 18.75 16.63
C PRO A 15 -11.23 17.36 16.01
N THR A 16 -12.37 16.70 15.79
CA THR A 16 -12.42 15.57 14.86
C THR A 16 -11.77 16.07 13.59
N PRO A 17 -10.74 15.40 13.05
CA PRO A 17 -10.16 15.78 11.77
C PRO A 17 -11.27 15.69 10.73
N GLU A 18 -11.92 16.82 10.44
CA GLU A 18 -12.82 16.92 9.31
C GLU A 18 -11.93 17.04 8.07
N PRO A 19 -12.10 16.16 7.07
CA PRO A 19 -11.37 16.25 5.82
C PRO A 19 -11.53 17.67 5.24
N PRO A 20 -10.44 18.31 4.77
CA PRO A 20 -10.53 19.64 4.17
C PRO A 20 -11.54 19.62 3.01
N PRO A 21 -12.48 20.60 2.94
CA PRO A 21 -13.52 20.59 1.92
C PRO A 21 -12.90 20.67 0.51
N GLY A 22 -13.21 19.68 -0.34
CA GLY A 22 -12.66 19.55 -1.70
C GLY A 22 -11.67 18.39 -1.90
N VAL A 23 -11.29 17.66 -0.85
CA VAL A 23 -10.36 16.51 -0.93
C VAL A 23 -11.04 15.23 -1.45
N ASP A 24 -12.37 15.11 -1.39
CA ASP A 24 -13.12 13.91 -1.80
C ASP A 24 -12.79 13.43 -3.23
N GLY A 25 -12.57 14.37 -4.16
CA GLY A 25 -12.21 14.04 -5.54
C GLY A 25 -10.78 13.50 -5.68
N ILE A 26 -9.83 14.04 -4.90
CA ILE A 26 -8.43 13.61 -4.89
C ILE A 26 -8.31 12.25 -4.19
N GLU A 27 -9.03 12.07 -3.08
CA GLU A 27 -9.10 10.79 -2.36
C GLU A 27 -9.68 9.68 -3.24
N THR A 28 -10.78 9.97 -3.95
CA THR A 28 -11.38 9.04 -4.91
C THR A 28 -10.39 8.65 -6.01
N LEU A 29 -9.67 9.62 -6.58
CA LEU A 29 -8.64 9.36 -7.60
C LEU A 29 -7.49 8.49 -7.04
N LEU A 30 -6.99 8.81 -5.85
CA LEU A 30 -5.95 8.02 -5.16
C LEU A 30 -6.41 6.58 -4.91
N ASN A 31 -7.68 6.39 -4.55
CA ASN A 31 -8.26 5.06 -4.31
C ASN A 31 -8.26 4.22 -5.60
N TYR A 32 -8.71 4.79 -6.72
CA TYR A 32 -8.64 4.11 -8.03
C TYR A 32 -7.20 3.80 -8.46
N LEU A 33 -6.27 4.71 -8.18
CA LEU A 33 -4.85 4.52 -8.46
C LEU A 33 -4.26 3.38 -7.62
N ALA A 34 -4.61 3.30 -6.33
CA ALA A 34 -4.21 2.23 -5.44
C ALA A 34 -4.72 0.86 -5.93
N TRP A 35 -5.99 0.76 -6.33
CA TRP A 35 -6.54 -0.45 -6.94
C TRP A 35 -5.81 -0.83 -8.23
N GLY A 36 -5.51 0.15 -9.09
CA GLY A 36 -4.74 -0.07 -10.32
C GLY A 36 -3.37 -0.68 -10.04
N VAL A 37 -2.62 -0.12 -9.08
CA VAL A 37 -1.29 -0.63 -8.69
C VAL A 37 -1.39 -2.01 -8.06
N ILE A 38 -2.39 -2.28 -7.22
CA ILE A 38 -2.59 -3.60 -6.60
C ILE A 38 -2.84 -4.67 -7.67
N ILE A 39 -3.74 -4.40 -8.62
CA ILE A 39 -4.08 -5.35 -9.69
C ILE A 39 -2.85 -5.60 -10.58
N LEU A 40 -2.13 -4.54 -10.97
CA LEU A 40 -0.92 -4.66 -11.79
C LEU A 40 0.21 -5.41 -11.07
N GLY A 41 0.44 -5.10 -9.79
CA GLY A 41 1.44 -5.78 -8.97
C GLY A 41 1.12 -7.26 -8.81
N LEU A 42 -0.14 -7.58 -8.52
CA LEU A 42 -0.60 -8.97 -8.40
C LEU A 42 -0.48 -9.73 -9.72
N ALA A 43 -0.89 -9.12 -10.84
CA ALA A 43 -0.78 -9.74 -12.16
C ALA A 43 0.69 -10.02 -12.54
N GLY A 44 1.59 -9.06 -12.29
CA GLY A 44 3.03 -9.21 -12.55
C GLY A 44 3.67 -10.30 -11.68
N PHE A 45 3.33 -10.32 -10.39
CA PHE A 45 3.81 -11.34 -9.46
C PHE A 45 3.29 -12.74 -9.79
N LEU A 46 2.00 -12.90 -10.11
CA LEU A 46 1.43 -14.20 -10.46
C LEU A 46 1.99 -14.72 -11.79
N SER A 47 2.20 -13.83 -12.76
CA SER A 47 2.79 -14.19 -14.06
C SER A 47 4.23 -14.70 -13.90
N SER A 48 5.04 -14.04 -13.08
CA SER A 48 6.42 -14.45 -12.82
C SER A 48 6.50 -15.72 -11.96
N ALA A 49 5.63 -15.85 -10.95
CA ALA A 49 5.53 -17.04 -10.11
C ALA A 49 5.08 -18.27 -10.91
N GLY A 50 4.08 -18.10 -11.78
CA GLY A 50 3.63 -19.14 -12.70
C GLY A 50 4.76 -19.61 -13.63
N TYR A 51 5.48 -18.68 -14.24
CA TYR A 51 6.63 -19.01 -15.10
C TYR A 51 7.73 -19.74 -14.33
N LEU A 52 8.03 -19.33 -13.08
CA LEU A 52 8.99 -20.04 -12.24
C LEU A 52 8.54 -21.47 -11.93
N ALA A 53 7.25 -21.68 -11.63
CA ALA A 53 6.71 -23.01 -11.38
C ALA A 53 6.87 -23.94 -12.61
N PHE A 54 6.62 -23.44 -13.82
CA PHE A 54 6.89 -24.20 -15.06
C PHE A 54 8.40 -24.41 -15.31
N ALA A 55 9.23 -23.42 -14.96
CA ALA A 55 10.69 -23.52 -15.10
C ALA A 55 11.31 -24.55 -14.15
N ALA A 56 10.71 -24.79 -12.99
CA ALA A 56 11.09 -25.85 -12.04
C ALA A 56 10.96 -27.25 -12.64
N PHE A 57 9.87 -27.51 -13.35
CA PHE A 57 9.68 -28.81 -14.01
C PHE A 57 10.61 -29.05 -15.22
N THR A 58 11.22 -27.99 -15.75
CA THR A 58 12.09 -28.05 -16.95
C THR A 58 13.57 -27.83 -16.65
N GLY A 59 13.95 -27.65 -15.37
CA GLY A 59 15.33 -27.39 -14.97
C GLY A 59 15.87 -26.02 -15.38
N ARG A 60 15.01 -25.06 -15.73
CA ARG A 60 15.38 -23.68 -16.15
C ARG A 60 15.13 -22.64 -15.06
N GLU A 61 15.16 -23.07 -13.80
CA GLU A 61 14.77 -22.31 -12.61
C GLU A 61 15.46 -20.94 -12.50
N ILE A 62 16.75 -20.89 -12.82
CA ILE A 62 17.54 -19.65 -12.76
C ILE A 62 16.99 -18.58 -13.71
N GLN A 63 16.44 -18.97 -14.86
CA GLN A 63 15.81 -18.01 -15.80
C GLN A 63 14.47 -17.50 -15.27
N GLY A 64 13.69 -18.34 -14.58
CA GLY A 64 12.41 -17.97 -13.96
C GLY A 64 12.58 -17.11 -12.70
N PHE A 65 13.63 -17.37 -11.92
CA PHE A 65 13.86 -16.69 -10.64
C PHE A 65 14.09 -15.19 -10.81
N LYS A 66 14.81 -14.78 -11.87
CA LYS A 66 15.06 -13.37 -12.17
C LYS A 66 13.75 -12.57 -12.35
N GLY A 67 12.77 -13.16 -13.04
CA GLY A 67 11.45 -12.53 -13.23
C GLY A 67 10.70 -12.38 -11.91
N LEU A 68 10.73 -13.42 -11.07
CA LEU A 68 10.08 -13.38 -9.76
C LEU A 68 10.74 -12.36 -8.82
N ALA A 69 12.07 -12.30 -8.77
CA ALA A 69 12.80 -11.37 -7.94
C ALA A 69 12.47 -9.90 -8.25
N ILE A 70 12.39 -9.55 -9.55
CA ILE A 70 12.01 -8.19 -9.98
C ILE A 70 10.55 -7.90 -9.58
N SER A 71 9.64 -8.85 -9.77
CA SER A 71 8.24 -8.64 -9.39
C SER A 71 8.05 -8.40 -7.89
N ILE A 72 8.79 -9.12 -7.04
CA ILE A 72 8.79 -8.90 -5.58
C ILE A 72 9.31 -7.49 -5.26
N LEU A 73 10.40 -7.06 -5.89
CA LEU A 73 10.93 -5.72 -5.70
C LEU A 73 9.90 -4.63 -6.05
N VAL A 74 9.17 -4.79 -7.15
CA VAL A 74 8.09 -3.87 -7.54
C VAL A 74 6.96 -3.86 -6.51
N CYS A 75 6.54 -5.02 -5.99
CA CYS A 75 5.52 -5.08 -4.94
C CYS A 75 5.94 -4.36 -3.65
N ILE A 76 7.23 -4.46 -3.28
CA ILE A 76 7.78 -3.73 -2.13
C ILE A 76 7.74 -2.21 -2.38
N LEU A 77 8.16 -1.75 -3.56
CA LEU A 77 8.12 -0.33 -3.93
C LEU A 77 6.68 0.21 -3.97
N ALA A 78 5.73 -0.59 -4.47
CA ALA A 78 4.31 -0.26 -4.45
C ALA A 78 3.76 -0.10 -3.02
N SER A 79 4.18 -0.98 -2.11
CA SER A 79 3.80 -0.92 -0.69
C SER A 79 4.37 0.33 -0.01
N ALA A 80 5.64 0.66 -0.29
CA ALA A 80 6.28 1.88 0.19
C ALA A 80 5.58 3.15 -0.32
N ALA A 81 5.20 3.17 -1.60
CA ALA A 81 4.41 4.27 -2.17
C ALA A 81 3.07 4.44 -1.42
N GLY A 82 2.38 3.33 -1.12
CA GLY A 82 1.16 3.36 -0.30
C GLY A 82 1.37 4.00 1.08
N THR A 83 2.46 3.66 1.77
CA THR A 83 2.78 4.27 3.07
C THR A 83 3.11 5.76 3.00
N ILE A 84 3.68 6.22 1.88
CA ILE A 84 3.96 7.65 1.67
C ILE A 84 2.66 8.44 1.52
N LEU A 85 1.65 7.87 0.83
CA LEU A 85 0.35 8.53 0.66
C LEU A 85 -0.38 8.75 1.99
N LEU A 86 -0.20 7.86 2.97
CA LEU A 86 -0.76 8.01 4.33
C LEU A 86 -0.17 9.17 5.14
N VAL A 87 0.98 9.73 4.73
CA VAL A 87 1.56 10.91 5.39
C VAL A 87 0.82 12.20 4.98
N PHE A 88 0.12 12.17 3.83
CA PHE A 88 -0.55 13.34 3.26
C PHE A 88 -2.06 13.38 3.49
N VAL A 89 -2.63 12.32 4.10
CA VAL A 89 -4.04 12.18 4.49
C VAL A 89 -4.13 12.28 6.01
#